data_AF-A0AB34J9L4-F1
#
_entry.id   AF-A0AB34J9L4-F1
#
_cell.length_a   1.000
_cell.length_b   1.000
_cell.length_c   1.000
_cell.angle_alpha   90.00
_cell.angle_beta   90.00
_cell.angle_gamma   90.00
#
_symmetry.space_group_name_H-M   'P 1'
#
loop_
_entity.id
_entity.type
_entity.pdbx_description
1 polymer ?
#
loop_
_entity_poly.entity_id
_entity_poly.type
_entity_poly.pdbx_seq_one_letter_code
_entity_poly.pdbx_strand_id
1 'polypeptide(L)'
;MITAGLWRVGGAAARRFSSAALPRLTLEQALTSSHMIQSAIESPPALQLLRAARERTDAAEKWQLVNQVLIQATLQVSTSLGFPASAQGFEAYTRAFSDLLRTDSDEARRALQQTVDARWAMLLRHGYGCDPAPPLTLQQARALVIDLVDSLQEPELLRQLDGSSAGLTGRLSTEERQTMVGRILVQEQMKVLGTHGFRGAEGFAQAQVCLMAHASDAVVTAALASAMQNLYARAGIDLMAALRQATTAAT
;
A
#
# COMPACT_ATOMS: atom_id res chain seq x y z
N MET A 1 0.87 4.71 4.57
CA MET A 1 1.93 3.94 3.89
C MET A 1 2.25 2.67 4.70
N ILE A 2 1.31 1.93 5.26
CA ILE A 2 0.21 1.14 4.66
C ILE A 2 -0.78 2.01 3.89
N THR A 3 -0.65 1.98 2.56
CA THR A 3 -1.77 2.05 1.62
C THR A 3 -3.05 2.85 1.95
N ALA A 4 -2.96 4.15 2.20
CA ALA A 4 -4.15 5.01 2.13
C ALA A 4 -4.79 5.01 0.72
N GLY A 5 -4.02 4.66 -0.33
CA GLY A 5 -4.51 4.55 -1.71
C GLY A 5 -4.90 3.14 -2.18
N LEU A 6 -4.38 2.07 -1.60
CA LEU A 6 -4.65 0.70 -2.09
C LEU A 6 -5.85 0.03 -1.36
N TRP A 7 -6.35 0.62 -0.25
CA TRP A 7 -7.26 -0.05 0.71
C TRP A 7 -8.58 0.69 0.89
N ARG A 8 -8.90 1.62 -0.01
CA ARG A 8 -10.24 2.23 -0.01
C ARG A 8 -11.27 1.22 -0.51
N VAL A 9 -11.82 0.46 0.43
CA VAL A 9 -13.19 -0.03 0.36
C VAL A 9 -14.09 1.20 0.39
N GLY A 10 -14.90 1.36 -0.67
CA GLY A 10 -15.61 2.60 -0.97
C GLY A 10 -16.55 3.06 0.15
N GLY A 11 -16.25 4.22 0.74
CA GLY A 11 -17.21 5.03 1.48
C GLY A 11 -18.06 5.85 0.52
N ALA A 12 -19.38 5.70 0.59
CA ALA A 12 -20.35 6.32 -0.30
C ALA A 12 -20.36 7.85 -0.22
N ALA A 13 -19.81 8.52 -1.24
CA ALA A 13 -20.12 9.91 -1.55
C ALA A 13 -20.22 10.06 -3.08
N ALA A 14 -21.38 9.72 -3.63
CA ALA A 14 -21.65 9.74 -5.06
C ALA A 14 -21.80 11.19 -5.56
N ARG A 15 -20.75 11.74 -6.19
CA ARG A 15 -20.92 12.86 -7.13
C ARG A 15 -21.19 12.29 -8.52
N ARG A 16 -22.32 12.68 -9.11
CA ARG A 16 -22.73 12.31 -10.47
C ARG A 16 -21.86 13.04 -11.50
N PHE A 17 -20.66 12.52 -11.77
CA PHE A 17 -20.04 12.71 -13.07
C PHE A 17 -20.63 11.68 -14.03
N SER A 18 -20.84 12.05 -15.29
CA SER A 18 -21.27 11.13 -16.34
C SER A 18 -20.19 10.07 -16.50
N SER A 19 -20.31 8.96 -15.75
CA SER A 19 -19.30 7.90 -15.75
C SER A 19 -19.53 7.07 -17.00
N ALA A 20 -18.62 7.15 -17.96
CA ALA A 20 -18.37 5.98 -18.80
C ALA A 20 -18.23 4.78 -17.84
N ALA A 21 -19.06 3.76 -18.03
CA ALA A 21 -19.05 2.60 -17.14
C ALA A 21 -17.62 2.04 -17.12
N LEU A 22 -17.00 2.02 -15.93
CA LEU A 22 -15.64 1.49 -15.80
C LEU A 22 -15.61 0.05 -16.33
N PRO A 23 -14.55 -0.36 -17.05
CA PRO A 23 -14.44 -1.71 -17.58
C PRO A 23 -14.55 -2.74 -16.46
N ARG A 24 -15.27 -3.83 -16.72
CA ARG A 24 -15.24 -5.03 -15.87
C ARG A 24 -14.15 -5.96 -16.37
N LEU A 25 -13.31 -6.46 -15.46
CA LEU A 25 -12.31 -7.48 -15.81
C LEU A 25 -12.98 -8.85 -15.92
N THR A 26 -12.66 -9.58 -16.98
CA THR A 26 -12.87 -11.04 -17.02
C THR A 26 -11.73 -11.75 -16.31
N LEU A 27 -11.92 -13.03 -15.95
CA LEU A 27 -10.86 -13.85 -15.37
C LEU A 27 -9.63 -13.94 -16.29
N GLU A 28 -9.86 -14.17 -17.59
CA GLU A 28 -8.80 -14.23 -18.59
C GLU A 28 -8.01 -12.92 -18.67
N GLN A 29 -8.69 -11.77 -18.66
CA GLN A 29 -8.05 -10.46 -18.63
C GLN A 29 -7.25 -10.23 -17.35
N ALA A 30 -7.74 -10.70 -16.20
CA ALA A 30 -7.04 -10.59 -14.93
C ALA A 30 -5.77 -11.46 -14.86
N LEU A 31 -5.83 -12.70 -15.36
CA LEU A 31 -4.66 -13.57 -15.46
C LEU A 31 -3.64 -13.02 -16.46
N THR A 32 -4.10 -12.66 -17.66
CA THR A 32 -3.25 -12.09 -18.72
C THR A 32 -2.56 -10.80 -18.24
N SER A 33 -3.32 -9.87 -17.64
CA SER A 33 -2.73 -8.64 -17.11
C SER A 33 -1.79 -8.90 -15.94
N SER A 34 -2.05 -9.88 -15.07
CA SER A 34 -1.12 -10.23 -14.00
C SER A 34 0.23 -10.71 -14.53
N HIS A 35 0.22 -11.53 -15.59
CA HIS A 35 1.45 -11.95 -16.27
C HIS A 35 2.17 -10.79 -16.94
N MET A 36 1.43 -9.90 -17.62
CA MET A 36 2.03 -8.71 -18.23
C MET A 36 2.65 -7.76 -17.18
N ILE A 37 1.99 -7.57 -16.04
CA ILE A 37 2.51 -6.77 -14.93
C ILE A 37 3.78 -7.41 -14.38
N GLN A 38 3.78 -8.74 -14.21
CA GLN A 38 4.97 -9.46 -13.78
C GLN A 38 6.13 -9.26 -14.76
N SER A 39 5.92 -9.45 -16.06
CA SER A 39 6.94 -9.21 -17.08
C SER A 39 7.44 -7.76 -17.10
N ALA A 40 6.59 -6.78 -16.82
CA ALA A 40 7.01 -5.39 -16.68
C ALA A 40 7.90 -5.16 -15.44
N ILE A 41 7.63 -5.83 -14.31
CA ILE A 41 8.49 -5.79 -13.11
C ILE A 41 9.82 -6.51 -13.36
N GLU A 42 9.83 -7.57 -14.16
CA GLU A 42 11.05 -8.30 -14.59
C GLU A 42 11.91 -7.53 -15.59
N SER A 43 11.40 -6.43 -16.15
CA SER A 43 12.13 -5.65 -17.14
C SER A 43 13.43 -5.05 -16.56
N PRO A 44 14.51 -4.91 -17.35
CA PRO A 44 15.76 -4.34 -16.86
C PRO A 44 15.64 -2.97 -16.17
N PRO A 45 14.82 -2.02 -16.67
CA PRO A 45 14.61 -0.75 -15.97
C PRO A 45 13.95 -0.91 -14.60
N ALA A 46 12.92 -1.76 -14.48
CA ALA A 46 12.24 -2.01 -13.21
C ALA A 46 13.18 -2.69 -12.21
N LEU A 47 13.97 -3.68 -12.65
CA LEU A 47 14.97 -4.33 -11.81
C LEU A 47 16.08 -3.37 -11.35
N GLN A 48 16.47 -2.40 -12.19
CA GLN A 48 17.43 -1.36 -11.79
C GLN A 48 16.86 -0.48 -10.67
N LEU A 49 15.58 -0.08 -10.76
CA LEU A 49 14.90 0.69 -9.71
C LEU A 49 14.77 -0.11 -8.41
N LEU A 50 14.42 -1.40 -8.49
CA LEU A 50 14.34 -2.27 -7.31
C LEU A 50 15.70 -2.45 -6.64
N ARG A 51 16.77 -2.62 -7.42
CA ARG A 51 18.14 -2.64 -6.87
C ARG A 51 18.51 -1.32 -6.19
N ALA A 52 18.15 -0.18 -6.80
CA ALA A 52 18.35 1.12 -6.17
C ALA A 52 17.55 1.29 -4.87
N ALA A 53 16.34 0.72 -4.79
CA ALA A 53 15.56 0.67 -3.56
C ALA A 53 16.27 -0.16 -2.49
N ARG A 54 16.87 -1.30 -2.85
CA ARG A 54 17.60 -2.18 -1.93
C ARG A 54 18.74 -1.45 -1.22
N GLU A 55 19.47 -0.59 -1.92
CA GLU A 55 20.57 0.21 -1.38
C GLU A 55 20.11 1.35 -0.45
N ARG A 56 18.80 1.61 -0.31
CA ARG A 56 18.29 2.60 0.64
C ARG A 56 18.39 2.08 2.08
N THR A 57 18.78 2.97 2.99
CA THR A 57 18.82 2.70 4.43
C THR A 57 17.48 2.98 5.11
N ASP A 58 16.74 3.97 4.63
CA ASP A 58 15.42 4.33 5.15
C ASP A 58 14.35 3.35 4.62
N ALA A 59 13.65 2.70 5.54
CA ALA A 59 12.65 1.68 5.21
C ALA A 59 11.41 2.28 4.53
N ALA A 60 11.04 3.53 4.84
CA ALA A 60 9.91 4.21 4.22
C ALA A 60 10.20 4.52 2.74
N GLU A 61 11.37 5.08 2.45
CA GLU A 61 11.84 5.33 1.09
C GLU A 61 11.96 4.04 0.28
N LYS A 62 12.56 2.99 0.87
CA LYS A 62 12.67 1.67 0.23
C LYS A 62 11.29 1.13 -0.15
N TRP A 63 10.31 1.21 0.76
CA TRP A 63 8.95 0.75 0.53
C TRP A 63 8.26 1.55 -0.56
N GLN A 64 8.41 2.88 -0.54
CA GLN A 64 7.83 3.76 -1.55
C GLN A 64 8.37 3.44 -2.96
N LEU A 65 9.68 3.25 -3.11
CA LEU A 65 10.29 2.90 -4.40
C LEU A 65 9.81 1.54 -4.92
N VAL A 66 9.72 0.53 -4.05
CA VAL A 66 9.19 -0.79 -4.44
C VAL A 66 7.74 -0.71 -4.90
N ASN A 67 6.89 0.04 -4.17
CA ASN A 67 5.50 0.24 -4.58
C ASN A 67 5.37 1.07 -5.87
N GLN A 68 6.27 2.04 -6.09
CA GLN A 68 6.28 2.83 -7.31
C GLN A 68 6.48 1.95 -8.55
N VAL A 69 7.39 0.97 -8.49
CA VAL A 69 7.60 0.00 -9.57
C VAL A 69 6.33 -0.80 -9.85
N LEU A 70 5.67 -1.32 -8.80
CA LEU A 70 4.41 -2.05 -8.96
C LEU A 70 3.29 -1.18 -9.56
N ILE A 71 3.14 0.06 -9.08
CA ILE A 71 2.12 0.99 -9.57
C ILE A 71 2.36 1.33 -11.03
N GLN A 72 3.60 1.63 -11.43
CA GLN A 72 3.96 1.94 -12.81
C GLN A 72 3.69 0.75 -13.75
N ALA A 73 4.13 -0.45 -13.37
CA ALA A 73 3.85 -1.67 -14.13
C ALA A 73 2.34 -1.91 -14.26
N THR A 74 1.58 -1.70 -13.19
CA THR A 74 0.12 -1.87 -13.19
C THR A 74 -0.56 -0.86 -14.09
N LEU A 75 -0.22 0.43 -14.01
CA LEU A 75 -0.79 1.48 -14.86
C LEU A 75 -0.48 1.25 -16.34
N GLN A 76 0.74 0.83 -16.67
CA GLN A 76 1.14 0.52 -18.04
C GLN A 76 0.27 -0.59 -18.64
N VAL A 77 -0.06 -1.62 -17.86
CA VAL A 77 -0.87 -2.74 -18.33
C VAL A 77 -2.36 -2.43 -18.28
N SER A 78 -2.86 -1.80 -17.21
CA SER A 78 -4.30 -1.57 -17.05
C SER A 78 -4.87 -0.62 -18.11
N THR A 79 -4.05 0.26 -18.69
CA THR A 79 -4.47 1.17 -19.76
C THR A 79 -4.85 0.44 -21.05
N SER A 80 -4.19 -0.67 -21.38
CA SER A 80 -4.57 -1.50 -22.53
C SER A 80 -5.91 -2.23 -22.33
N LEU A 81 -6.37 -2.33 -21.08
CA LEU A 81 -7.66 -2.90 -20.70
C LEU A 81 -8.76 -1.83 -20.55
N GLY A 82 -8.47 -0.59 -20.92
CA GLY A 82 -9.44 0.52 -20.89
C GLY A 82 -9.54 1.26 -19.55
N PHE A 83 -8.67 0.98 -18.58
CA PHE A 83 -8.60 1.79 -17.35
C PHE A 83 -7.80 3.08 -17.60
N PRO A 84 -8.19 4.23 -17.02
CA PRO A 84 -7.43 5.48 -17.17
C PRO A 84 -5.99 5.38 -16.66
N ALA A 85 -5.07 6.12 -17.26
CA ALA A 85 -3.68 6.25 -16.81
C ALA A 85 -3.54 7.21 -15.62
N SER A 86 -4.35 7.03 -14.58
CA SER A 86 -4.43 7.92 -13.42
C SER A 86 -4.56 7.13 -12.12
N ALA A 87 -4.40 7.81 -10.98
CA ALA A 87 -4.61 7.21 -9.65
C ALA A 87 -6.01 6.58 -9.54
N GLN A 88 -7.04 7.23 -10.10
CA GLN A 88 -8.40 6.71 -10.14
C GLN A 88 -8.50 5.43 -11.00
N GLY A 89 -7.79 5.37 -12.13
CA GLY A 89 -7.77 4.18 -12.98
C GLY A 89 -7.06 3.00 -12.31
N PHE A 90 -5.96 3.25 -11.60
CA PHE A 90 -5.28 2.25 -10.78
C PHE A 90 -6.18 1.70 -9.66
N GLU A 91 -6.88 2.58 -8.93
CA GLU A 91 -7.87 2.16 -7.91
C GLU A 91 -9.00 1.34 -8.52
N ALA A 92 -9.53 1.75 -9.67
CA ALA A 92 -10.58 1.05 -10.38
C ALA A 92 -10.15 -0.35 -10.84
N TYR A 93 -8.95 -0.47 -11.42
CA TYR A 93 -8.35 -1.75 -11.80
C TYR A 93 -8.17 -2.66 -10.59
N THR A 94 -7.57 -2.12 -9.51
CA THR A 94 -7.31 -2.87 -8.27
C THR A 94 -8.61 -3.39 -7.66
N ARG A 95 -9.69 -2.59 -7.67
CA ARG A 95 -11.02 -3.02 -7.22
C ARG A 95 -11.57 -4.14 -8.10
N ALA A 96 -11.58 -3.96 -9.42
CA ALA A 96 -12.06 -4.97 -10.35
C ALA A 96 -11.29 -6.30 -10.23
N PHE A 97 -9.98 -6.22 -10.02
CA PHE A 97 -9.12 -7.39 -9.79
C PHE A 97 -9.44 -8.07 -8.45
N SER A 98 -9.63 -7.27 -7.39
CA SER A 98 -9.98 -7.77 -6.05
C SER A 98 -11.36 -8.43 -6.02
N ASP A 99 -12.31 -7.93 -6.80
CA ASP A 99 -13.64 -8.55 -6.92
C ASP A 99 -13.55 -9.92 -7.58
N LEU A 100 -12.64 -10.12 -8.55
CA LEU A 100 -12.38 -11.43 -9.15
C LEU A 100 -11.73 -12.42 -8.18
N LEU A 101 -10.84 -11.95 -7.29
CA LEU A 101 -10.27 -12.79 -6.22
C LEU A 101 -11.30 -13.31 -5.23
N ARG A 102 -12.49 -12.69 -5.17
CA ARG A 102 -13.61 -13.08 -4.31
C ARG A 102 -14.65 -13.95 -5.02
N THR A 103 -14.41 -14.36 -6.27
CA THR A 103 -15.32 -15.23 -7.02
C THR A 103 -15.39 -16.64 -6.41
N ASP A 104 -16.51 -17.33 -6.63
CA ASP A 104 -16.76 -18.67 -6.08
C ASP A 104 -15.90 -19.78 -6.70
N SER A 105 -15.19 -19.51 -7.80
CA SER A 105 -14.33 -20.50 -8.45
C SER A 105 -12.99 -20.63 -7.72
N ASP A 106 -12.85 -21.73 -6.96
CA ASP A 106 -11.63 -22.06 -6.21
C ASP A 106 -10.38 -22.20 -7.08
N GLU A 107 -10.52 -22.68 -8.31
CA GLU A 107 -9.40 -22.80 -9.24
C GLU A 107 -8.94 -21.43 -9.75
N ALA A 108 -9.89 -20.60 -10.21
CA ALA A 108 -9.62 -19.25 -10.68
C ALA A 108 -8.97 -18.38 -9.59
N ARG A 109 -9.51 -18.46 -8.37
CA ARG A 109 -8.99 -17.76 -7.20
C ARG A 109 -7.56 -18.18 -6.88
N ARG A 110 -7.24 -19.48 -6.90
CA ARG A 110 -5.88 -19.97 -6.68
C ARG A 110 -4.90 -19.49 -7.75
N ALA A 111 -5.30 -19.53 -9.02
CA ALA A 111 -4.45 -19.05 -10.12
C ALA A 111 -4.15 -17.55 -9.99
N LEU A 112 -5.15 -16.73 -9.69
CA LEU A 112 -4.95 -15.30 -9.45
C LEU A 112 -4.10 -15.04 -8.20
N GLN A 113 -4.31 -15.78 -7.10
CA GLN A 113 -3.51 -15.62 -5.89
C GLN A 113 -2.03 -15.97 -6.14
N GLN A 114 -1.74 -17.04 -6.89
CA GLN A 114 -0.37 -17.41 -7.24
C GLN A 114 0.36 -16.30 -8.01
N THR A 115 -0.34 -15.60 -8.91
CA THR A 115 0.29 -14.47 -9.63
C THR A 115 0.48 -13.23 -8.74
N VAL A 116 -0.38 -13.01 -7.75
CA VAL A 116 -0.16 -11.98 -6.71
C VAL A 116 1.07 -12.34 -5.86
N ASP A 117 1.16 -13.58 -5.40
CA ASP A 117 2.25 -14.05 -4.54
C ASP A 117 3.60 -14.00 -5.29
N ALA A 118 3.63 -14.42 -6.56
CA ALA A 118 4.83 -14.35 -7.40
C ALA A 118 5.33 -12.92 -7.59
N ARG A 119 4.41 -11.95 -7.81
CA ARG A 119 4.76 -10.52 -7.91
C ARG A 119 5.38 -10.00 -6.63
N TRP A 120 4.77 -10.28 -5.48
CA TRP A 120 5.32 -9.84 -4.19
C TRP A 120 6.65 -10.52 -3.87
N ALA A 121 6.81 -11.80 -4.17
CA ALA A 121 8.08 -12.49 -4.02
C ALA A 121 9.21 -11.82 -4.82
N MET A 122 8.93 -11.42 -6.05
CA MET A 122 9.90 -10.72 -6.89
C MET A 122 10.24 -9.34 -6.35
N LEU A 123 9.23 -8.55 -5.98
CA LEU A 123 9.43 -7.21 -5.40
C LEU A 123 10.25 -7.27 -4.11
N LEU A 124 9.98 -8.25 -3.23
CA LEU A 124 10.74 -8.46 -1.99
C LEU A 124 12.18 -8.91 -2.26
N ARG A 125 12.39 -9.89 -3.16
CA ARG A 125 13.74 -10.39 -3.48
C ARG A 125 14.63 -9.30 -4.06
N HIS A 126 14.10 -8.49 -4.98
CA HIS A 126 14.89 -7.47 -5.65
C HIS A 126 14.96 -6.15 -4.87
N GLY A 127 13.88 -5.75 -4.21
CA GLY A 127 13.79 -4.49 -3.47
C GLY A 127 14.26 -4.55 -2.01
N TYR A 128 14.12 -5.70 -1.35
CA TYR A 128 14.49 -5.90 0.05
C TYR A 128 15.56 -6.98 0.25
N GLY A 129 15.80 -7.85 -0.73
CA GLY A 129 16.75 -8.95 -0.57
C GLY A 129 16.23 -10.07 0.33
N CYS A 130 14.92 -10.20 0.48
CA CYS A 130 14.28 -11.24 1.29
C CYS A 130 13.22 -12.02 0.50
N ASP A 131 12.88 -13.22 0.98
CA ASP A 131 11.74 -13.98 0.52
C ASP A 131 10.46 -13.57 1.26
N PRO A 132 9.26 -13.82 0.70
CA PRO A 132 8.00 -13.68 1.43
C PRO A 132 8.01 -14.48 2.73
N ALA A 133 7.46 -13.90 3.80
CA ALA A 133 7.21 -14.64 5.02
C ALA A 133 6.01 -15.59 4.85
N PRO A 134 5.89 -16.63 5.70
CA PRO A 134 4.68 -17.43 5.77
C PRO A 134 3.42 -16.56 5.97
N PRO A 135 2.28 -16.92 5.36
CA PRO A 135 1.06 -16.15 5.50
C PRO A 135 0.58 -16.16 6.96
N LEU A 136 0.11 -15.00 7.43
CA LEU A 136 -0.54 -14.89 8.73
C LEU A 136 -1.95 -15.48 8.68
N THR A 137 -2.35 -16.15 9.76
CA THR A 137 -3.78 -16.40 9.99
C THR A 137 -4.52 -15.08 10.24
N LEU A 138 -5.82 -15.05 10.03
CA LEU A 138 -6.63 -13.86 10.30
C LEU A 138 -6.52 -13.41 11.78
N GLN A 139 -6.44 -14.36 12.72
CA GLN A 139 -6.28 -14.05 14.14
C GLN A 139 -4.94 -13.36 14.41
N GLN A 140 -3.85 -13.84 13.82
CA GLN A 140 -2.53 -13.20 13.94
C GLN A 140 -2.51 -11.82 13.30
N ALA A 141 -3.12 -11.66 12.12
CA ALA A 141 -3.21 -10.37 11.44
C ALA A 141 -3.97 -9.34 12.28
N ARG A 142 -5.11 -9.73 12.88
CA ARG A 142 -5.87 -8.85 13.79
C ARG A 142 -5.09 -8.49 15.05
N ALA A 143 -4.44 -9.47 15.70
CA ALA A 143 -3.63 -9.22 16.89
C ALA A 143 -2.49 -8.23 16.60
N LEU A 144 -1.76 -8.45 15.51
CA LEU A 144 -0.69 -7.56 15.05
C LEU A 144 -1.22 -6.15 14.76
N VAL A 145 -2.38 -6.01 14.10
CA VAL A 145 -2.99 -4.70 13.84
C VAL A 145 -3.42 -3.99 15.11
N ILE A 146 -3.96 -4.70 16.10
CA ILE A 146 -4.32 -4.12 17.40
C ILE A 146 -3.06 -3.54 18.06
N ASP A 147 -1.99 -4.33 18.15
CA ASP A 147 -0.74 -3.88 18.75
C ASP A 147 -0.15 -2.68 18.00
N LEU A 148 -0.26 -2.65 16.66
CA LEU A 148 0.13 -1.49 15.86
C LEU A 148 -0.72 -0.27 16.22
N VAL A 149 -2.03 -0.40 16.28
CA VAL A 149 -2.94 0.70 16.59
C VAL A 149 -2.70 1.26 17.99
N ASP A 150 -2.46 0.39 18.97
CA ASP A 150 -2.16 0.78 20.35
C ASP A 150 -0.82 1.54 20.43
N SER A 151 0.21 1.02 19.78
CA SER A 151 1.52 1.66 19.66
C SER A 151 1.46 3.02 18.96
N LEU A 152 0.62 3.15 17.92
CA LEU A 152 0.39 4.42 17.25
C LEU A 152 -0.38 5.44 18.11
N GLN A 153 -0.96 5.02 19.24
CA GLN A 153 -1.62 5.91 20.21
C GLN A 153 -0.75 6.21 21.43
N GLU A 154 0.50 5.74 21.46
CA GLU A 154 1.41 5.96 22.58
C GLU A 154 1.66 7.47 22.82
N PRO A 155 1.52 7.97 24.07
CA PRO A 155 1.66 9.39 24.37
C PRO A 155 3.01 9.99 23.96
N GLU A 156 4.09 9.19 23.97
CA GLU A 156 5.42 9.61 23.53
C GLU A 156 5.45 9.91 22.02
N LEU A 157 4.93 9.00 21.20
CA LEU A 157 4.83 9.20 19.75
C LEU A 157 3.98 10.43 19.42
N LEU A 158 2.84 10.56 20.10
CA LEU A 158 1.92 11.67 19.90
C LEU A 158 2.56 13.01 20.27
N ARG A 159 3.34 13.06 21.36
CA ARG A 159 4.13 14.26 21.73
C ARG A 159 5.21 14.58 20.70
N GLN A 160 5.86 13.58 20.11
CA GLN A 160 6.85 13.79 19.04
C GLN A 160 6.18 14.39 17.80
N LEU A 161 4.99 13.91 17.42
CA LEU A 161 4.21 14.44 16.29
C LEU A 161 3.70 15.86 16.57
N ASP A 162 3.17 16.12 17.76
CA ASP A 162 2.74 17.48 18.14
C ASP A 162 3.94 18.44 18.11
N GLY A 163 5.09 18.01 18.65
CA GLY A 163 6.33 18.77 18.62
C GLY A 163 6.81 19.05 17.19
N SER A 164 6.61 18.12 16.26
CA SER A 164 6.93 18.31 14.83
C SER A 164 6.06 19.37 14.15
N SER A 165 4.86 19.62 14.66
CA SER A 165 3.98 20.68 14.15
C SER A 165 4.30 22.07 14.70
N ALA A 166 5.07 22.15 15.80
CA ALA A 166 5.44 23.38 16.49
C ALA A 166 6.85 23.87 16.14
N GLY A 167 7.12 25.16 16.32
CA GLY A 167 8.47 25.71 16.16
C GLY A 167 9.00 25.73 14.72
N LEU A 168 10.29 25.42 14.53
CA LEU A 168 10.96 25.48 13.22
C LEU A 168 10.40 24.47 12.21
N THR A 169 9.91 23.32 12.67
CA THR A 169 9.31 22.29 11.81
C THR A 169 7.91 22.68 11.32
N GLY A 170 7.26 23.65 11.96
CA GLY A 170 6.04 24.29 11.43
C GLY A 170 6.28 25.07 10.12
N ARG A 171 7.54 25.34 9.76
CA ARG A 171 7.93 25.99 8.49
C ARG A 171 8.12 25.01 7.33
N LEU A 172 8.08 23.71 7.61
CA LEU A 172 8.17 22.69 6.59
C LEU A 172 6.97 22.76 5.66
N SER A 173 7.21 22.53 4.38
CA SER A 173 6.16 22.30 3.41
C SER A 173 5.28 21.11 3.82
N THR A 174 4.08 21.02 3.25
CA THR A 174 3.19 19.88 3.48
C THR A 174 3.84 18.56 3.09
N GLU A 175 4.63 18.53 2.01
CA GLU A 175 5.34 17.34 1.54
C GLU A 175 6.46 16.90 2.51
N GLU A 176 7.25 17.85 3.00
CA GLU A 176 8.30 17.56 4.00
C GLU A 176 7.69 17.03 5.31
N ARG A 177 6.56 17.59 5.76
CA ARG A 177 5.83 17.07 6.92
C ARG A 177 5.29 15.68 6.68
N GLN A 178 4.69 15.42 5.51
CA GLN A 178 4.21 14.07 5.16
C GLN A 178 5.34 13.04 5.17
N THR A 179 6.51 13.42 4.64
CA THR A 179 7.71 12.56 4.63
C THR A 179 8.20 12.28 6.04
N MET A 180 8.29 13.31 6.90
CA MET A 180 8.70 13.15 8.29
C MET A 180 7.74 12.23 9.07
N VAL A 181 6.44 12.50 8.99
CA VAL A 181 5.40 11.67 9.63
C VAL A 181 5.48 10.24 9.11
N GLY A 182 5.64 10.06 7.79
CA GLY A 182 5.81 8.74 7.18
C GLY A 182 6.98 7.95 7.76
N ARG A 183 8.15 8.59 7.95
CA ARG A 183 9.33 7.95 8.55
C ARG A 183 9.09 7.57 10.01
N ILE A 184 8.53 8.48 10.81
CA ILE A 184 8.19 8.21 12.23
C ILE A 184 7.25 7.01 12.34
N LEU A 185 6.21 6.97 11.49
CA LEU A 185 5.25 5.88 11.49
C LEU A 185 5.88 4.54 11.12
N VAL A 186 6.74 4.49 10.09
CA VAL A 186 7.43 3.24 9.72
C VAL A 186 8.34 2.76 10.84
N GLN A 187 9.05 3.65 11.52
CA GLN A 187 9.92 3.29 12.65
C GLN A 187 9.11 2.67 13.80
N GLU A 188 7.98 3.26 14.17
CA GLU A 188 7.14 2.71 15.22
C GLU A 188 6.50 1.37 14.78
N GLN A 189 6.04 1.27 13.53
CA GLN A 189 5.55 0.00 12.97
C GLN A 189 6.63 -1.09 13.04
N MET A 190 7.86 -0.80 12.64
CA MET A 190 8.98 -1.74 12.70
C MET A 190 9.26 -2.26 14.11
N LYS A 191 9.13 -1.41 15.13
CA LYS A 191 9.30 -1.80 16.54
C LYS A 191 8.25 -2.83 16.97
N VAL A 192 6.97 -2.57 16.67
CA VAL A 192 5.87 -3.51 16.98
C VAL A 192 6.01 -4.78 16.17
N LEU A 193 6.26 -4.67 14.86
CA LEU A 193 6.45 -5.82 13.98
C LEU A 193 7.58 -6.74 14.47
N GLY A 194 8.64 -6.16 15.04
CA GLY A 194 9.73 -6.90 15.65
C GLY A 194 9.31 -7.83 16.80
N THR A 195 8.25 -7.49 17.56
CA THR A 195 7.70 -8.35 18.63
C THR A 195 6.94 -9.55 18.06
N HIS A 196 6.44 -9.43 16.83
CA HIS A 196 5.77 -10.49 16.06
C HIS A 196 6.73 -11.29 15.17
N GLY A 197 8.05 -11.10 15.32
CA GLY A 197 9.08 -11.81 14.55
C GLY A 197 9.49 -11.15 13.23
N PHE A 198 8.86 -10.05 12.84
CA PHE A 198 9.16 -9.29 11.64
C PHE A 198 10.20 -8.19 11.93
N ARG A 199 11.49 -8.53 11.84
CA ARG A 199 12.59 -7.63 12.21
C ARG A 199 13.17 -6.86 11.02
N GLY A 200 13.59 -5.63 11.27
CA GLY A 200 14.29 -4.81 10.27
C GLY A 200 13.39 -4.37 9.11
N ALA A 201 14.02 -3.86 8.05
CA ALA A 201 13.31 -3.37 6.87
C ALA A 201 12.68 -4.54 6.08
N GLU A 202 13.35 -5.70 6.07
CA GLU A 202 12.87 -6.93 5.45
C GLU A 202 11.60 -7.42 6.16
N GLY A 203 11.63 -7.52 7.48
CA GLY A 203 10.48 -7.90 8.29
C GLY A 203 9.32 -6.93 8.13
N PHE A 204 9.59 -5.63 8.07
CA PHE A 204 8.58 -4.63 7.72
C PHE A 204 7.89 -4.97 6.41
N ALA A 205 8.64 -5.14 5.32
CA ALA A 205 8.06 -5.43 4.00
C ALA A 205 7.30 -6.76 3.96
N GLN A 206 7.82 -7.80 4.61
CA GLN A 206 7.14 -9.08 4.76
C GLN A 206 5.80 -8.92 5.49
N ALA A 207 5.78 -8.22 6.63
CA ALA A 207 4.57 -7.97 7.39
C ALA A 207 3.54 -7.18 6.58
N GLN A 208 3.98 -6.17 5.82
CA GLN A 208 3.10 -5.44 4.90
C GLN A 208 2.42 -6.40 3.93
N VAL A 209 3.19 -7.25 3.24
CA VAL A 209 2.63 -8.23 2.29
C VAL A 209 1.69 -9.23 2.98
N CYS A 210 2.05 -9.72 4.18
CA CYS A 210 1.19 -10.62 4.95
C CYS A 210 -0.13 -9.96 5.36
N LEU A 211 -0.09 -8.72 5.84
CA LEU A 211 -1.29 -7.94 6.15
C LEU A 211 -2.10 -7.69 4.88
N MET A 212 -1.43 -7.56 3.73
CA MET A 212 -2.11 -7.32 2.47
C MET A 212 -3.09 -8.42 2.06
N ALA A 213 -2.83 -9.66 2.47
CA ALA A 213 -3.74 -10.79 2.26
C ALA A 213 -5.07 -10.66 3.02
N HIS A 214 -5.13 -9.81 4.05
CA HIS A 214 -6.31 -9.63 4.91
C HIS A 214 -7.08 -8.34 4.62
N ALA A 215 -6.97 -7.81 3.39
CA ALA A 215 -7.59 -6.53 2.97
C ALA A 215 -9.09 -6.45 2.96
N SER A 216 -9.74 -7.60 2.83
CA SER A 216 -11.18 -7.68 2.94
C SER A 216 -11.67 -7.62 4.39
N ASP A 217 -10.79 -7.82 5.37
CA ASP A 217 -11.19 -7.78 6.77
C ASP A 217 -11.39 -6.34 7.24
N ALA A 218 -12.62 -6.05 7.69
CA ALA A 218 -13.00 -4.71 8.12
C ALA A 218 -12.27 -4.28 9.39
N VAL A 219 -11.94 -5.20 10.30
CA VAL A 219 -11.22 -4.87 11.54
C VAL A 219 -9.79 -4.43 11.21
N VAL A 220 -9.09 -5.23 10.40
CA VAL A 220 -7.73 -4.90 9.91
C VAL A 220 -7.72 -3.53 9.22
N THR A 221 -8.64 -3.32 8.27
CA THR A 221 -8.62 -2.11 7.43
C THR A 221 -9.08 -0.86 8.20
N ALA A 222 -10.18 -0.93 8.95
CA ALA A 222 -10.73 0.24 9.64
C ALA A 222 -9.86 0.69 10.81
N ALA A 223 -9.28 -0.25 11.56
CA ALA A 223 -8.43 0.07 12.71
C ALA A 223 -7.15 0.82 12.26
N LEU A 224 -6.46 0.30 11.23
CA LEU A 224 -5.30 0.99 10.66
C LEU A 224 -5.69 2.34 10.05
N ALA A 225 -6.77 2.41 9.27
CA ALA A 225 -7.20 3.66 8.66
C ALA A 225 -7.50 4.75 9.71
N SER A 226 -8.19 4.38 10.79
CA SER A 226 -8.53 5.30 11.89
C SER A 226 -7.28 5.80 12.61
N ALA A 227 -6.36 4.90 12.97
CA ALA A 227 -5.11 5.28 13.64
C ALA A 227 -4.27 6.22 12.76
N MET A 228 -4.09 5.87 11.49
CA MET A 228 -3.32 6.68 10.54
C MET A 228 -3.97 8.06 10.32
N GLN A 229 -5.30 8.12 10.18
CA GLN A 229 -6.02 9.39 10.02
C GLN A 229 -5.82 10.31 11.23
N ASN A 230 -5.87 9.78 12.45
CA ASN A 230 -5.63 10.54 13.67
C ASN A 230 -4.21 11.13 13.69
N LEU A 231 -3.20 10.32 13.33
CA LEU A 231 -1.80 10.75 13.31
C LEU A 231 -1.53 11.86 12.29
N TYR A 232 -2.03 11.71 11.06
CA TYR A 232 -1.91 12.77 10.06
C TYR A 232 -2.66 14.03 10.46
N ALA A 233 -3.86 13.91 11.05
CA ALA A 233 -4.62 15.06 11.54
C ALA A 233 -3.86 15.82 12.62
N ARG A 234 -3.23 15.12 13.58
CA ARG A 234 -2.39 15.75 14.62
C ARG A 234 -1.16 16.45 14.06
N ALA A 235 -0.57 15.89 13.00
CA ALA A 235 0.52 16.55 12.27
C ALA A 235 0.06 17.76 11.43
N GLY A 236 -1.23 18.15 11.49
CA GLY A 236 -1.80 19.25 10.71
C GLY A 236 -1.95 18.93 9.23
N ILE A 237 -2.00 17.64 8.86
CA ILE A 237 -2.14 17.16 7.49
C ILE A 237 -3.57 16.70 7.27
N ASP A 238 -4.32 17.46 6.46
CA ASP A 238 -5.60 16.99 5.95
C ASP A 238 -5.36 15.93 4.87
N LEU A 239 -5.37 14.66 5.29
CA LEU A 239 -5.19 13.51 4.41
C LEU A 239 -6.21 13.50 3.26
N MET A 240 -7.44 13.96 3.50
CA MET A 240 -8.50 14.00 2.48
C MET A 240 -8.25 15.10 1.45
N ALA A 241 -7.72 16.25 1.86
CA ALA A 241 -7.27 17.28 0.93
C ALA A 241 -6.06 16.81 0.12
N ALA A 242 -5.07 16.21 0.77
CA ALA A 242 -3.86 15.69 0.12
C ALA A 242 -4.20 14.64 -0.95
N LEU A 243 -5.08 13.69 -0.64
CA LEU A 243 -5.54 12.68 -1.59
C LEU A 243 -6.28 13.31 -2.78
N ARG A 244 -7.12 14.33 -2.54
CA ARG A 244 -7.81 15.05 -3.64
C ARG A 244 -6.82 15.75 -4.56
N GLN A 245 -5.81 16.42 -4.01
CA GLN A 245 -4.78 17.11 -4.80
C GLN A 245 -3.96 16.12 -5.64
N ALA A 246 -3.59 14.97 -5.06
CA ALA A 246 -2.89 13.91 -5.79
C ALA A 246 -3.71 13.38 -6.97
N THR A 247 -5.04 13.28 -6.82
CA THR A 247 -5.91 12.84 -7.93
C THR A 247 -6.08 13.90 -9.03
N THR A 248 -6.02 15.20 -8.71
CA THR A 248 -6.18 16.28 -9.70
C THR A 248 -4.91 16.63 -10.45
N ALA A 249 -3.73 16.37 -9.89
CA ALA A 249 -2.45 16.63 -10.56
C ALA A 249 -2.10 15.58 -11.64
N ALA A 250 -2.82 14.45 -11.66
CA ALA A 250 -2.60 13.34 -12.57
C ALA A 250 -3.53 13.34 -13.81
N THR A 251 -4.28 14.43 -14.02
CA THR A 251 -5.14 14.68 -15.19
C THR A 251 -4.58 15.82 -16.00
#